data_AF-A0A3D4WGL9-F1
#
_entry.id   AF-A0A3D4WGL9-F1
#
_cell.length_a   1.000
_cell.length_b   1.000
_cell.length_c   1.000
_cell.angle_alpha   90.00
_cell.angle_beta   90.00
_cell.angle_gamma   90.00
#
_symmetry.space_group_name_H-M   'P 1'
#
loop_
_entity.id
_entity.type
_entity.pdbx_description
1 polymer ?
#
loop_
_entity_poly.entity_id
_entity_poly.type
_entity_poly.pdbx_seq_one_letter_code
_entity_poly.pdbx_strand_id
1 'polypeptide(L)'
;MNNDTKQKITLLLEELINTPCSESRQVEIKLELDKLSPDPFWSDYIFWSEEYVNEDLSINYEEFFDKISEYPNSYEYKTKSRILELAQKLIIKDFSDISEVDMVNKINELSPDISWTNYLFVDKSCLNNDGSIDKEKFLNKVFKENWNENFR
;
A
#
# COMPACT_ATOMS: atom_id res chain seq x y z
N MET A 1 1.24 -7.99 13.88
CA MET A 1 2.22 -6.88 14.05
C MET A 1 2.93 -7.03 15.39
N ASN A 2 4.22 -6.69 15.50
CA ASN A 2 4.97 -6.82 16.77
C ASN A 2 4.72 -5.62 17.71
N ASN A 3 5.08 -5.75 18.98
CA ASN A 3 4.82 -4.73 20.00
C ASN A 3 5.61 -3.43 19.77
N ASP A 4 6.84 -3.51 19.28
CA ASP A 4 7.68 -2.33 19.04
C ASP A 4 7.09 -1.44 17.93
N THR A 5 6.59 -2.07 16.84
CA THR A 5 5.89 -1.39 15.76
C THR A 5 4.60 -0.76 16.26
N LYS A 6 3.79 -1.49 17.05
CA LYS A 6 2.57 -0.94 17.67
C LYS A 6 2.90 0.30 18.51
N GLN A 7 3.88 0.21 19.40
CA GLN A 7 4.29 1.33 20.24
C GLN A 7 4.75 2.54 19.42
N LYS A 8 5.53 2.31 18.35
CA LYS A 8 5.98 3.40 17.48
C LYS A 8 4.82 4.09 16.76
N ILE A 9 3.86 3.32 16.23
CA ILE A 9 2.66 3.88 15.60
C ILE A 9 1.85 4.71 16.59
N THR A 10 1.63 4.20 17.80
CA THR A 10 0.93 4.93 18.87
C THR A 10 1.60 6.28 19.16
N LEU A 11 2.92 6.30 19.38
CA LEU A 11 3.64 7.55 19.66
C LEU A 11 3.52 8.57 18.53
N LEU A 12 3.57 8.12 17.27
CA LEU A 12 3.42 8.98 16.10
C LEU A 12 2.01 9.55 15.96
N LEU A 13 0.98 8.75 16.22
CA LEU A 13 -0.42 9.19 16.18
C LEU A 13 -0.74 10.17 17.33
N GLU A 14 -0.25 9.88 18.54
CA GLU A 14 -0.35 10.80 19.67
C GLU A 14 0.34 12.14 19.40
N GLU A 15 1.54 12.12 18.79
CA GLU A 15 2.23 13.35 18.37
C GLU A 15 1.39 14.13 17.34
N LEU A 16 0.83 13.43 16.35
CA LEU A 16 0.06 14.04 15.28
C LEU A 16 -1.26 14.68 15.74
N ILE A 17 -1.95 14.05 16.71
CA ILE A 17 -3.29 14.45 17.14
C ILE A 17 -3.24 15.41 18.32
N ASN A 18 -2.39 15.11 19.31
CA ASN A 18 -2.43 15.79 20.62
C ASN A 18 -1.35 16.85 20.78
N THR A 19 -0.40 16.96 19.86
CA THR A 19 0.70 17.94 19.93
C THR A 19 0.65 18.93 18.77
N PRO A 20 0.76 20.25 19.02
CA PRO A 20 0.97 21.22 17.96
C PRO A 20 2.27 20.90 17.20
N CYS A 21 2.15 20.48 15.94
CA CYS A 21 3.26 20.14 15.07
C CYS A 21 3.23 20.98 13.78
N SER A 22 4.40 21.24 13.19
CA SER A 22 4.48 21.91 11.89
C SER A 22 3.97 20.98 10.78
N GLU A 23 3.49 21.57 9.69
CA GLU A 23 3.07 20.81 8.49
C GLU A 23 4.19 19.89 7.98
N SER A 24 5.45 20.36 7.99
CA SER A 24 6.60 19.52 7.63
C SER A 24 6.72 18.28 8.51
N ARG A 25 6.47 18.41 9.81
CA ARG A 25 6.52 17.30 10.76
C ARG A 25 5.34 16.35 10.56
N GLN A 26 4.15 16.87 10.26
CA GLN A 26 2.98 16.06 9.92
C GLN A 26 3.25 15.17 8.69
N VAL A 27 3.87 15.73 7.65
CA VAL A 27 4.27 14.98 6.45
C VAL A 27 5.29 13.89 6.80
N GLU A 28 6.29 14.18 7.62
CA GLU A 28 7.25 13.17 8.09
C GLU A 28 6.56 12.04 8.87
N ILE A 29 5.67 12.38 9.81
CA ILE A 29 4.92 11.40 10.60
C ILE A 29 4.09 10.51 9.67
N LYS A 30 3.35 11.11 8.71
CA LYS A 30 2.57 10.36 7.72
C LYS A 30 3.44 9.37 6.96
N LEU A 31 4.60 9.82 6.44
CA LEU A 31 5.52 8.95 5.71
C LEU A 31 6.11 7.82 6.57
N GLU A 32 6.29 8.04 7.87
CA GLU A 32 6.70 6.98 8.79
C GLU A 32 5.57 5.99 9.06
N LEU A 33 4.34 6.47 9.26
CA LEU A 33 3.16 5.63 9.46
C LEU A 33 2.86 4.78 8.22
N ASP A 34 2.95 5.36 7.02
CA ASP A 34 2.79 4.66 5.74
C ASP A 34 3.79 3.49 5.57
N LYS A 35 4.97 3.58 6.21
CA LYS A 35 5.98 2.50 6.20
C LYS A 35 5.74 1.43 7.27
N LEU A 36 5.16 1.82 8.40
CA LEU A 36 4.95 0.93 9.55
C LEU A 36 3.64 0.16 9.43
N SER A 37 2.60 0.80 8.89
CA SER A 37 1.28 0.21 8.76
C SER A 37 1.26 -0.83 7.65
N PRO A 38 0.71 -2.03 7.91
CA PRO A 38 0.44 -3.00 6.85
C PRO A 38 -0.74 -2.58 5.95
N ASP A 39 -1.67 -1.79 6.48
CA ASP A 39 -2.83 -1.26 5.74
C ASP A 39 -2.54 0.17 5.29
N PRO A 40 -2.57 0.45 3.98
CA PRO A 40 -2.20 1.76 3.49
C PRO A 40 -3.38 2.76 3.62
N PHE A 41 -4.58 2.31 4.03
CA PHE A 41 -5.76 3.12 4.36
C PHE A 41 -5.87 3.45 5.85
N TRP A 42 -4.81 3.23 6.64
CA TRP A 42 -4.82 3.43 8.09
C TRP A 42 -5.32 4.82 8.51
N SER A 43 -5.06 5.86 7.71
CA SER A 43 -5.45 7.24 8.02
C SER A 43 -6.96 7.41 8.02
N ASP A 44 -7.68 6.65 7.21
CA ASP A 44 -9.13 6.77 7.09
C ASP A 44 -9.83 6.28 8.35
N TYR A 45 -9.27 5.26 8.99
CA TYR A 45 -9.76 4.73 10.26
C TYR A 45 -9.59 5.73 11.41
N ILE A 46 -8.59 6.62 11.33
CA ILE A 46 -8.30 7.59 12.40
C ILE A 46 -8.98 8.95 12.16
N PHE A 47 -8.97 9.45 10.92
CA PHE A 47 -9.41 10.82 10.62
C PHE A 47 -10.80 10.90 10.00
N TRP A 48 -11.30 9.79 9.45
CA TRP A 48 -12.55 9.76 8.70
C TRP A 48 -13.55 8.72 9.23
N SER A 49 -13.27 8.10 10.38
CA SER A 49 -14.14 7.12 11.04
C SER A 49 -14.24 7.40 12.54
N GLU A 50 -15.42 7.16 13.12
CA GLU A 50 -15.65 7.15 14.57
C GLU A 50 -15.52 5.73 15.17
N GLU A 51 -15.36 4.70 14.32
CA GLU A 51 -15.37 3.29 14.74
C GLU A 51 -14.21 2.94 15.70
N TYR A 52 -13.07 3.60 15.54
CA TYR A 52 -11.85 3.31 16.32
C TYR A 52 -11.56 4.37 17.38
N VAL A 53 -12.61 5.06 17.84
CA VAL A 53 -12.54 6.14 18.83
C VAL A 53 -13.40 5.78 20.03
N ASN A 54 -12.81 5.83 21.22
CA ASN A 54 -13.49 5.61 22.49
C ASN A 54 -14.46 6.76 22.81
N GLU A 55 -15.33 6.56 23.81
CA GLU A 55 -16.27 7.60 24.27
C GLU A 55 -15.59 8.89 24.76
N ASP A 56 -14.34 8.79 25.23
CA ASP A 56 -13.52 9.93 25.69
C ASP A 56 -12.74 10.62 24.55
N LEU A 57 -13.03 10.25 23.30
CA LEU A 57 -12.37 10.72 22.07
C LEU A 57 -10.92 10.25 21.90
N SER A 58 -10.41 9.37 22.77
CA SER A 58 -9.11 8.71 22.56
C SER A 58 -9.22 7.60 21.51
N ILE A 59 -8.12 7.31 20.82
CA ILE A 59 -8.09 6.19 19.85
C ILE A 59 -8.18 4.85 20.60
N ASN A 60 -9.04 3.97 20.13
CA ASN A 60 -9.02 2.55 20.50
C ASN A 60 -7.91 1.83 19.71
N TYR A 61 -6.69 1.89 20.23
CA TYR A 61 -5.51 1.31 19.56
C TYR A 61 -5.61 -0.22 19.40
N GLU A 62 -6.32 -0.92 20.27
CA GLU A 62 -6.47 -2.38 20.16
C GLU A 62 -7.24 -2.74 18.88
N GLU A 63 -8.44 -2.18 18.72
CA GLU A 63 -9.29 -2.40 17.55
C GLU A 63 -8.65 -1.85 16.27
N PHE A 64 -8.02 -0.66 16.35
CA PHE A 64 -7.28 -0.11 15.22
C PHE A 64 -6.16 -1.04 14.74
N PHE A 65 -5.36 -1.59 15.66
CA PHE A 65 -4.27 -2.48 15.29
C PHE A 65 -4.74 -3.82 14.76
N ASP A 66 -5.84 -4.35 15.29
CA ASP A 66 -6.47 -5.54 14.75
C ASP A 66 -6.94 -5.27 13.33
N LYS A 67 -7.63 -4.13 13.09
CA LYS A 67 -8.13 -3.76 11.77
C LYS A 67 -7.04 -3.68 10.72
N ILE A 68 -5.99 -2.87 10.95
CA ILE A 68 -4.93 -2.72 9.94
C ILE A 68 -4.17 -4.04 9.73
N SER A 69 -4.10 -4.90 10.75
CA SER A 69 -3.47 -6.22 10.64
C SER A 69 -4.27 -7.21 9.79
N GLU A 70 -5.56 -6.95 9.51
CA GLU A 70 -6.37 -7.77 8.60
C GLU A 70 -6.03 -7.52 7.14
N TYR A 71 -5.54 -6.34 6.78
CA TYR A 71 -5.36 -5.93 5.38
C TYR A 71 -4.51 -6.91 4.55
N PRO A 72 -3.41 -7.49 5.04
CA PRO A 72 -2.67 -8.53 4.30
C PRO A 72 -3.49 -9.77 3.91
N ASN A 73 -4.61 -10.03 4.61
CA ASN A 73 -5.54 -11.12 4.31
C ASN A 73 -6.68 -10.70 3.37
N SER A 74 -6.82 -9.41 3.08
CA SER A 74 -7.85 -8.88 2.19
C SER A 74 -7.71 -9.40 0.75
N TYR A 75 -8.84 -9.40 0.04
CA TYR A 75 -8.86 -9.73 -1.39
C TYR A 75 -8.00 -8.76 -2.20
N GLU A 76 -8.06 -7.47 -1.86
CA GLU A 76 -7.30 -6.41 -2.53
C GLU A 76 -5.79 -6.64 -2.43
N TYR A 77 -5.27 -6.83 -1.21
CA TYR A 77 -3.85 -7.09 -1.00
C TYR A 77 -3.37 -8.34 -1.74
N LYS A 78 -4.14 -9.43 -1.66
CA LYS A 78 -3.82 -10.70 -2.34
C LYS A 78 -3.79 -10.53 -3.86
N THR A 79 -4.73 -9.76 -4.41
CA THR A 79 -4.79 -9.47 -5.86
C THR A 79 -3.60 -8.63 -6.30
N LYS A 80 -3.33 -7.51 -5.63
CA LYS A 80 -2.18 -6.63 -5.92
C LYS A 80 -0.85 -7.38 -5.83
N SER A 81 -0.69 -8.18 -4.77
CA SER A 81 0.51 -8.99 -4.54
C SER A 81 0.68 -10.07 -5.62
N ARG A 82 -0.40 -10.74 -6.04
CA ARG A 82 -0.33 -11.74 -7.10
C ARG A 82 0.03 -11.14 -8.46
N ILE A 83 -0.51 -9.97 -8.79
CA ILE A 83 -0.16 -9.24 -10.01
C ILE A 83 1.34 -8.89 -10.00
N LEU A 84 1.86 -8.35 -8.89
CA LEU A 84 3.28 -8.01 -8.75
C LEU A 84 4.20 -9.23 -8.89
N GLU A 85 3.85 -10.34 -8.25
CA GLU A 85 4.62 -11.58 -8.34
C GLU A 85 4.73 -12.07 -9.79
N LEU A 86 3.60 -12.14 -10.51
CA LEU A 86 3.55 -12.56 -11.90
C LEU A 86 4.31 -11.59 -12.81
N ALA A 87 4.12 -10.29 -12.63
CA ALA A 87 4.84 -9.27 -13.38
C ALA A 87 6.36 -9.37 -13.17
N GLN A 88 6.80 -9.60 -11.93
CA GLN A 88 8.21 -9.77 -11.61
C GLN A 88 8.79 -11.02 -12.29
N LYS A 89 8.07 -12.15 -12.27
CA LYS A 89 8.48 -13.37 -12.98
C LYS A 89 8.62 -13.13 -14.49
N LEU A 90 7.70 -12.37 -15.10
CA LEU A 90 7.82 -11.97 -16.52
C LEU A 90 9.08 -11.13 -16.78
N ILE A 91 9.39 -10.16 -15.92
CA ILE A 91 10.57 -9.28 -16.06
C ILE A 91 11.87 -10.10 -16.01
N ILE A 92 12.00 -11.01 -15.05
CA ILE A 92 13.21 -11.84 -14.89
C ILE A 92 13.20 -13.11 -15.77
N LYS A 93 12.13 -13.31 -16.55
CA LYS A 93 11.90 -14.48 -17.41
C LYS A 93 11.95 -15.81 -16.65
N ASP A 94 11.40 -15.83 -15.43
CA ASP A 94 11.25 -17.06 -14.62
C ASP A 94 9.94 -17.77 -14.96
N PHE A 95 10.02 -18.79 -15.82
CA PHE A 95 8.88 -19.60 -16.26
C PHE A 95 8.90 -21.03 -15.70
N SER A 96 9.59 -21.24 -14.57
CA SER A 96 9.74 -22.57 -13.95
C SER A 96 8.41 -23.19 -13.51
N ASP A 97 7.51 -22.39 -12.93
CA ASP A 97 6.26 -22.86 -12.32
C ASP A 97 5.00 -22.61 -13.16
N ILE A 98 5.03 -21.62 -14.04
CA ILE A 98 3.87 -21.15 -14.81
C ILE A 98 4.36 -20.56 -16.14
N SER A 99 3.64 -20.82 -17.23
CA SER A 99 4.03 -20.34 -18.56
C SER A 99 3.85 -18.83 -18.69
N GLU A 100 4.62 -18.20 -19.58
CA GLU A 100 4.48 -16.77 -19.90
C GLU A 100 3.03 -16.40 -20.27
N VAL A 101 2.40 -17.20 -21.13
CA VAL A 101 1.02 -16.98 -21.58
C VAL A 101 0.03 -17.05 -20.41
N ASP A 102 0.19 -18.04 -19.53
CA ASP A 102 -0.69 -18.18 -18.36
C ASP A 102 -0.50 -17.05 -17.35
N MET A 103 0.74 -16.54 -17.18
CA MET A 103 0.98 -15.36 -16.36
C MET A 103 0.27 -14.12 -16.93
N VAL A 104 0.43 -13.87 -18.23
CA VAL A 104 -0.20 -12.72 -18.91
C VAL A 104 -1.72 -12.80 -18.81
N ASN A 105 -2.31 -13.97 -19.09
CA ASN A 105 -3.75 -14.17 -18.97
C ASN A 105 -4.23 -13.94 -17.54
N LYS A 106 -3.53 -14.48 -16.54
CA LYS A 106 -3.90 -14.31 -15.14
C LYS A 106 -3.77 -12.86 -14.66
N ILE A 107 -2.77 -12.11 -15.13
CA ILE A 107 -2.71 -10.67 -14.84
C ILE A 107 -3.89 -9.97 -15.52
N ASN A 108 -4.23 -10.29 -16.78
CA ASN A 108 -5.37 -9.69 -17.46
C ASN A 108 -6.72 -9.95 -16.76
N GLU A 109 -6.87 -11.11 -16.12
CA GLU A 109 -8.06 -11.44 -15.32
C GLU A 109 -8.14 -10.66 -14.01
N LEU A 110 -7.00 -10.43 -13.36
CA LEU A 110 -6.92 -9.76 -12.05
C LEU A 110 -6.82 -8.24 -12.15
N SER A 111 -6.24 -7.74 -13.24
CA SER A 111 -5.93 -6.34 -13.44
C SER A 111 -7.15 -5.58 -13.94
N PRO A 112 -7.50 -4.43 -13.34
CA PRO A 112 -8.52 -3.54 -13.90
C PRO A 112 -8.04 -2.78 -15.14
N ASP A 113 -6.74 -2.75 -15.43
CA ASP A 113 -6.17 -2.16 -16.65
C ASP A 113 -5.37 -3.18 -17.45
N ILE A 114 -5.87 -3.55 -18.63
CA ILE A 114 -5.22 -4.48 -19.56
C ILE A 114 -3.99 -3.88 -20.25
N SER A 115 -3.77 -2.58 -20.11
CA SER A 115 -2.62 -1.85 -20.68
C SER A 115 -1.36 -1.98 -19.83
N TRP A 116 -1.41 -2.76 -18.74
CA TRP A 116 -0.28 -2.94 -17.80
C TRP A 116 1.03 -3.37 -18.49
N THR A 117 0.93 -4.11 -19.60
CA THR A 117 2.09 -4.53 -20.40
C THR A 117 2.85 -3.34 -20.98
N ASN A 118 2.15 -2.25 -21.34
CA ASN A 118 2.80 -1.04 -21.85
C ASN A 118 3.73 -0.42 -20.79
N TYR A 119 3.28 -0.40 -19.53
CA TYR A 119 4.00 0.23 -18.41
C TYR A 119 5.32 -0.47 -18.08
N LEU A 120 5.41 -1.77 -18.37
CA LEU A 120 6.56 -2.61 -18.05
C LEU A 120 7.46 -2.88 -19.27
N PHE A 121 6.90 -3.09 -20.46
CA PHE A 121 7.66 -3.58 -21.60
C PHE A 121 7.83 -2.57 -22.73
N VAL A 122 6.87 -1.67 -22.91
CA VAL A 122 6.87 -0.71 -24.02
C VAL A 122 7.46 0.63 -23.58
N ASP A 123 6.79 1.33 -22.68
CA ASP A 123 7.24 2.64 -22.19
C ASP A 123 8.21 2.51 -21.01
N LYS A 124 8.19 1.37 -20.31
CA LYS A 124 9.04 1.06 -19.14
C LYS A 124 8.95 2.09 -18.03
N SER A 125 7.86 2.83 -17.96
CA SER A 125 7.64 3.92 -17.01
C SER A 125 7.55 3.42 -15.57
N CYS A 126 7.28 2.14 -15.36
CA CYS A 126 7.20 1.49 -14.04
C CYS A 126 8.44 0.66 -13.68
N LEU A 127 9.57 0.84 -14.37
CA LEU A 127 10.83 0.21 -14.02
C LEU A 127 11.76 1.20 -13.33
N ASN A 128 12.49 0.71 -12.32
CA ASN A 128 13.64 1.36 -11.74
C ASN A 128 14.83 1.35 -12.72
N ASN A 129 15.86 2.14 -12.42
CA ASN A 129 17.08 2.21 -13.23
C ASN A 129 17.82 0.87 -13.34
N ASP A 130 17.65 -0.03 -12.38
CA ASP A 130 18.23 -1.38 -12.39
C ASP A 130 17.36 -2.41 -13.15
N GLY A 131 16.23 -1.97 -13.70
CA GLY A 131 15.28 -2.81 -14.44
C GLY A 131 14.28 -3.57 -13.55
N SER A 132 14.36 -3.44 -12.22
CA SER A 132 13.34 -3.97 -11.30
C SER A 132 12.04 -3.16 -11.38
N ILE A 133 10.91 -3.76 -11.00
CA ILE A 133 9.62 -3.07 -11.00
C ILE A 133 9.57 -2.06 -9.85
N ASP A 134 9.23 -0.81 -10.15
CA ASP A 134 8.73 0.16 -9.20
C ASP A 134 7.30 -0.23 -8.82
N LYS A 135 7.16 -0.93 -7.69
CA LYS A 135 5.92 -1.57 -7.25
C LYS A 135 4.79 -0.56 -7.04
N GLU A 136 5.11 0.56 -6.40
CA GLU A 136 4.15 1.62 -6.10
C GLU A 136 3.66 2.24 -7.40
N LYS A 137 4.58 2.69 -8.25
CA LYS A 137 4.22 3.31 -9.53
C LYS A 137 3.45 2.36 -10.44
N PHE A 138 3.80 1.08 -10.44
CA PHE A 138 3.10 0.07 -11.23
C PHE A 138 1.67 -0.14 -10.74
N LEU A 139 1.47 -0.38 -9.45
CA LEU A 139 0.13 -0.55 -8.88
C LEU A 139 -0.72 0.71 -9.06
N ASN A 140 -0.15 1.90 -8.87
CA ASN A 140 -0.85 3.17 -9.05
C ASN A 140 -1.38 3.33 -10.48
N LYS A 141 -0.56 3.01 -11.49
CA LYS A 141 -1.02 3.03 -12.89
C LYS A 141 -2.08 1.98 -13.17
N VAL A 142 -1.88 0.75 -12.71
CA VAL A 142 -2.79 -0.36 -12.97
C VAL A 142 -4.16 -0.12 -12.33
N PHE A 143 -4.19 0.27 -11.05
CA PHE A 143 -5.42 0.47 -10.30
C PHE A 143 -5.98 1.90 -10.40
N LYS A 144 -5.27 2.79 -11.13
CA LYS A 144 -5.58 4.22 -11.23
C LYS A 144 -5.70 4.88 -9.85
N GLU A 145 -4.93 4.37 -8.90
CA GLU A 145 -4.82 4.92 -7.56
C GLU A 145 -3.78 6.03 -7.62
N ASN A 146 -4.25 7.27 -7.62
CA ASN A 146 -3.38 8.41 -7.39
C ASN A 146 -3.03 8.46 -5.90
N TRP A 147 -2.06 7.66 -5.48
CA TRP A 147 -1.39 7.88 -4.20
C TRP A 147 -0.67 9.24 -4.30
N ASN A 148 -1.23 10.26 -3.65
CA ASN A 148 -0.72 11.64 -3.52
C ASN A 148 -0.96 12.64 -4.68
N GLU A 149 -2.19 12.85 -5.16
CA GLU A 149 -2.52 14.08 -5.94
C GLU A 149 -3.61 14.98 -5.35
N ASN A 150 -4.12 14.72 -4.14
CA ASN A 150 -5.11 15.59 -3.48
C ASN A 150 -4.54 16.49 -2.38
N PHE A 151 -3.33 17.03 -2.59
CA PHE A 151 -2.86 18.20 -1.85
C PHE A 151 -2.27 19.21 -2.84
N ARG A 152 -3.14 20.04 -3.42
CA ARG A 152 -2.82 21.32 -4.03
C ARG A 152 -3.81 22.36 -3.55
#